data_AF-A0AAJ2YYU9-F1
#
_entry.id   AF-A0AAJ2YYU9-F1
#
_cell.length_a   1.000
_cell.length_b   1.000
_cell.length_c   1.000
_cell.angle_alpha   90.00
_cell.angle_beta   90.00
_cell.angle_gamma   90.00
#
_symmetry.space_group_name_H-M   'P 1'
#
loop_
_entity.id
_entity.type
_entity.pdbx_description
1 polymer ?
#
loop_
_entity_poly.entity_id
_entity_poly.type
_entity_poly.pdbx_seq_one_letter_code
_entity_poly.pdbx_strand_id
1 'polypeptide(L)' 'VVTPVEAYRNFYPAEEAHQDYYKKHPLHYAQYKRGSGRKAFIEKHWGDQA' A
#
# COMPACT_ATOMS: atom_id res chain seq x y z
N VAL A 1 15.86 -12.17 6.50
CA VAL A 1 14.56 -11.77 7.10
C VAL A 1 14.87 -11.02 8.39
N VAL A 2 14.29 -9.81 8.58
CA VAL A 2 14.67 -8.88 9.67
C VAL A 2 13.46 -8.29 10.43
N THR A 3 12.26 -8.80 10.21
CA THR A 3 11.03 -8.25 10.80
C THR A 3 10.83 -8.76 12.23
N PRO A 4 10.69 -7.88 13.24
CA PRO A 4 10.41 -8.29 14.62
C PRO A 4 8.96 -8.76 14.80
N VAL A 5 8.73 -9.63 15.79
CA VAL A 5 7.40 -10.09 16.22
C VAL A 5 7.21 -9.66 17.68
N GLU A 6 6.29 -8.75 17.93
CA GLU A 6 6.10 -8.11 19.23
C GLU A 6 4.62 -8.16 19.66
N ALA A 7 4.39 -8.11 20.97
CA ALA A 7 3.04 -8.01 21.51
C ALA A 7 2.43 -6.63 21.19
N TYR A 8 1.15 -6.63 20.83
CA TYR A 8 0.39 -5.38 20.64
C TYR A 8 0.39 -4.53 21.92
N ARG A 9 0.46 -3.21 21.75
CA ARG A 9 0.37 -2.23 22.85
C ARG A 9 -0.79 -1.28 22.59
N ASN A 10 -0.53 -0.18 21.89
CA ASN A 10 -1.51 0.85 21.56
C ASN A 10 -1.49 1.13 20.05
N PHE A 11 -2.62 1.59 19.52
CA PHE A 11 -2.75 2.10 18.16
C PHE A 11 -3.26 3.54 18.20
N TYR A 12 -2.56 4.43 17.50
CA TYR A 12 -2.96 5.82 17.33
C TYR A 12 -3.39 6.00 15.88
N PRO A 13 -4.65 6.32 15.61
CA PRO A 13 -5.11 6.55 14.24
C PRO A 13 -4.29 7.67 13.58
N ALA A 14 -3.88 7.45 12.33
CA ALA A 14 -3.31 8.50 11.51
C ALA A 14 -4.36 9.58 11.21
N GLU A 15 -3.90 10.78 10.88
CA GLU A 15 -4.72 11.92 10.50
C GLU A 15 -5.66 11.58 9.34
N GLU A 16 -6.83 12.25 9.29
CA GLU A 16 -7.88 11.99 8.31
C GLU A 16 -7.38 12.09 6.85
N ALA A 17 -6.41 12.97 6.57
CA ALA A 17 -5.82 13.11 5.24
C ALA A 17 -5.10 11.83 4.75
N HIS A 18 -4.62 11.00 5.67
CA HIS A 18 -3.94 9.74 5.36
C HIS A 18 -4.91 8.57 5.24
N GLN A 19 -6.07 8.66 5.90
CA GLN A 19 -7.12 7.64 5.80
C GLN A 19 -7.67 7.58 4.37
N ASP A 20 -7.80 6.37 3.83
CA ASP A 20 -8.35 6.12 2.49
C ASP A 20 -7.66 6.92 1.37
N TYR A 21 -6.36 7.22 1.52
CA TYR A 21 -5.62 8.06 0.58
C TYR A 21 -5.76 7.60 -0.89
N TYR A 22 -5.74 6.28 -1.13
CA TYR A 22 -5.88 5.72 -2.48
C TYR A 22 -7.26 5.98 -3.12
N LYS A 23 -8.30 6.17 -2.30
CA LYS A 23 -9.66 6.54 -2.75
C LYS A 23 -9.77 8.05 -2.96
N LYS A 24 -9.19 8.84 -2.04
CA LYS A 24 -9.23 10.31 -2.06
C LYS A 24 -8.36 10.90 -3.19
N HIS A 25 -7.23 10.27 -3.49
CA HIS A 25 -6.27 10.71 -4.52
C HIS A 25 -5.93 9.59 -5.52
N PRO A 26 -6.91 9.09 -6.29
CA PRO A 26 -6.76 7.87 -7.08
C PRO A 26 -5.72 8.00 -8.19
N LEU A 27 -5.62 9.16 -8.84
CA LEU A 27 -4.64 9.41 -9.91
C LEU A 27 -3.20 9.41 -9.38
N HIS A 28 -2.96 10.13 -8.28
CA HIS A 28 -1.63 10.22 -7.68
C HIS A 28 -1.19 8.86 -7.15
N TYR A 29 -2.09 8.15 -6.45
CA TYR A 29 -1.81 6.80 -5.97
C TYR A 29 -1.53 5.82 -7.12
N ALA A 30 -2.29 5.89 -8.21
CA ALA A 30 -2.07 5.04 -9.38
C ALA A 30 -0.72 5.33 -10.09
N GLN A 31 -0.30 6.59 -10.16
CA GLN A 31 1.03 6.95 -10.67
C GLN A 31 2.13 6.41 -9.77
N TYR A 32 2.03 6.59 -8.45
CA TYR A 32 2.96 6.03 -7.48
C TYR A 32 3.04 4.49 -7.54
N LYS A 33 1.90 3.79 -7.60
CA LYS A 33 1.84 2.33 -7.71
C LYS A 33 2.52 1.81 -8.98
N ARG A 34 2.43 2.57 -10.09
CA ARG A 34 3.16 2.26 -11.34
C ARG A 34 4.65 2.54 -11.20
N GLY A 35 5.03 3.74 -10.73
CA GLY A 35 6.42 4.17 -10.59
C GLY A 35 7.24 3.33 -9.60
N SER A 36 6.60 2.75 -8.58
CA SER A 36 7.25 1.84 -7.63
C SER A 36 7.57 0.44 -8.20
N GLY A 37 7.12 0.11 -9.41
CA GLY A 37 7.26 -1.23 -10.00
C GLY A 37 6.28 -2.27 -9.44
N ARG A 38 5.52 -1.93 -8.39
CA ARG A 38 4.54 -2.83 -7.77
C ARG A 38 3.49 -3.33 -8.77
N LYS A 39 2.98 -2.44 -9.63
CA LYS A 39 2.00 -2.84 -10.66
C LYS A 39 2.58 -3.91 -11.59
N ALA A 40 3.76 -3.65 -12.17
CA ALA A 40 4.40 -4.57 -13.10
C ALA A 40 4.79 -5.91 -12.45
N PHE A 41 5.26 -5.89 -11.20
CA PHE A 41 5.56 -7.11 -10.44
C PHE A 41 4.32 -7.98 -10.25
N ILE A 42 3.20 -7.37 -9.84
CA ILE A 42 1.92 -8.09 -9.67
C ILE A 42 1.45 -8.67 -10.99
N GLU A 43 1.42 -7.87 -12.06
CA GLU A 43 0.99 -8.34 -13.39
C GLU A 43 1.86 -9.50 -13.89
N LYS A 44 3.18 -9.44 -13.68
CA LYS A 44 4.12 -10.47 -14.11
C LYS A 44 3.94 -11.81 -13.38
N HIS A 45 3.60 -11.76 -12.09
CA HIS A 45 3.62 -12.95 -11.24
C HIS A 45 2.24 -13.50 -10.88
N TRP A 46 1.20 -12.65 -10.90
CA TRP A 46 -0.17 -13.01 -10.55
C TRP A 46 -1.23 -12.60 -11.59
N GLY A 47 -0.91 -11.69 -12.52
CA GLY A 47 -1.82 -11.32 -13.62
C GLY A 47 -3.21 -10.89 -13.14
N ASP A 48 -4.25 -11.41 -13.79
CA ASP A 48 -5.67 -11.12 -13.49
C ASP A 48 -6.22 -11.85 -12.25
N GLN A 49 -5.39 -12.63 -11.55
CA GLN A 49 -5.77 -13.34 -10.32
C GLN A 49 -5.52 -12.49 -9.06
N ALA A 50 -5.01 -11.25 -9.22
CA ALA A 50 -4.60 -10.36 -8.13
C ALA A 50 -5.68 -9.37 -7.68
#